data_AF-A0A8C0HDH8-F1
#
_entry.id   AF-A0A8C0HDH8-F1
#
_cell.length_a   1.000
_cell.length_b   1.000
_cell.length_c   1.000
_cell.angle_alpha   90.00
_cell.angle_beta   90.00
_cell.angle_gamma   90.00
#
_symmetry.space_group_name_H-M   'P 1'
#
loop_
_entity.id
_entity.type
_entity.pdbx_description
1 polymer ?
#
loop_
_entity_poly.entity_id
_entity_poly.type
_entity_poly.pdbx_seq_one_letter_code
_entity_poly.pdbx_strand_id
1 'polypeptide(L)'
;MTLHTCFFLLRIQIKEEEINQLLFELKQLKEKNKKYHERNNYLKEEQLGHIRSLLSNLKTQDKELEQKEIVTRDDVEAAMREKWQYFRDQEVLLKELRSKINEVEHKLLVKQAEKDYWLEYKNVGSREHAKQIKLLENDIHGLKDDLEQMTGQYGKFCLQRRSEILFSQNAVKHIDKTSHREIEENEWLKEEVEIYRKEVSDLEASAQLLEEENIYMIRSLFNCRLQNLKISGDAGDESTKSTAPLAIEKEVFSDTQSEAEAEKQEDSYEDLRGEPMASALNYLLYEDEKGIQVYSKLGALGTKLMSVAGRAMPIHEEVREMPSKCQFEEGFDTSKSEGHITYRMIKSIFT
;
A
#
# COMPACT_ATOMS: atom_id res chain seq x y z
N MET A 1 148.68 57.50 -14.69
CA MET A 1 147.20 57.41 -14.57
C MET A 1 146.83 57.84 -13.16
N THR A 2 146.00 58.87 -12.99
CA THR A 2 145.81 59.59 -11.71
C THR A 2 144.53 59.16 -10.98
N LEU A 3 144.58 59.13 -9.64
CA LEU A 3 143.47 58.71 -8.76
C LEU A 3 142.12 59.41 -9.05
N HIS A 4 142.17 60.66 -9.51
CA HIS A 4 140.98 61.46 -9.79
C HIS A 4 140.08 60.86 -10.90
N THR A 5 140.66 60.29 -11.96
CA THR A 5 139.85 59.66 -13.02
C THR A 5 139.19 58.36 -12.54
N CYS A 6 139.87 57.61 -11.67
CA CYS A 6 139.32 56.38 -11.07
C CYS A 6 138.13 56.68 -10.14
N PHE A 7 138.22 57.74 -9.33
CA PHE A 7 137.10 58.20 -8.49
C PHE A 7 135.88 58.68 -9.31
N PHE A 8 136.13 59.40 -10.41
CA PHE A 8 135.06 59.87 -11.29
C PHE A 8 134.33 58.71 -11.98
N LEU A 9 135.06 57.71 -12.46
CA LEU A 9 134.50 56.47 -13.04
C LEU A 9 133.65 55.68 -12.03
N LEU A 10 134.13 55.50 -10.80
CA LEU A 10 133.35 54.83 -9.74
C LEU A 10 132.02 55.56 -9.47
N ARG A 11 132.04 56.91 -9.45
CA ARG A 11 130.84 57.71 -9.22
C ARG A 11 129.85 57.67 -10.39
N ILE A 12 130.35 57.55 -11.63
CA ILE A 12 129.50 57.27 -12.80
C ILE A 12 128.84 55.90 -12.64
N GLN A 13 129.61 54.85 -12.36
CA GLN A 13 129.11 53.48 -12.22
C GLN A 13 128.01 53.35 -11.15
N ILE A 14 128.16 54.01 -10.00
CA ILE A 14 127.11 54.05 -8.95
C ILE A 14 125.83 54.71 -9.49
N LYS A 15 125.94 55.78 -10.26
CA LYS A 15 124.77 56.46 -10.84
C LYS A 15 124.14 55.70 -12.01
N GLU A 16 124.94 54.99 -12.80
CA GLU A 16 124.42 54.07 -13.82
C GLU A 16 123.62 52.94 -13.17
N GLU A 17 124.09 52.38 -12.04
CA GLU A 17 123.34 51.34 -11.32
C GLU A 17 122.03 51.87 -10.69
N GLU A 18 122.06 53.06 -10.08
CA GLU A 18 120.83 53.74 -9.62
C GLU A 18 119.83 53.97 -10.77
N ILE A 19 120.32 54.39 -11.95
CA ILE A 19 119.51 54.58 -13.15
C ILE A 19 118.95 53.24 -13.66
N ASN A 20 119.75 52.17 -13.67
CA ASN A 20 119.31 50.83 -14.07
C ASN A 20 118.20 50.30 -13.15
N GLN A 21 118.34 50.49 -11.84
CA GLN A 21 117.31 50.12 -10.87
C GLN A 21 116.01 50.91 -11.11
N LEU A 22 116.09 52.24 -11.27
CA LEU A 22 114.92 53.08 -11.56
C LEU A 22 114.26 52.72 -12.90
N LEU A 23 115.03 52.38 -13.94
CA LEU A 23 114.51 51.91 -15.22
C LEU A 23 113.79 50.55 -15.09
N PHE A 24 114.31 49.65 -14.26
CA PHE A 24 113.67 48.38 -13.96
C PHE A 24 112.35 48.57 -13.18
N GLU A 25 112.33 49.44 -12.18
CA GLU A 25 111.13 49.81 -11.43
C GLU A 25 110.08 50.48 -12.33
N LEU A 26 110.48 51.43 -13.19
CA LEU A 26 109.60 52.03 -14.20
C LEU A 26 109.01 50.99 -15.16
N LYS A 27 109.82 50.01 -15.60
CA LYS A 27 109.34 48.91 -16.44
C LYS A 27 108.31 48.06 -15.70
N GLN A 28 108.55 47.70 -14.44
CA GLN A 28 107.57 46.98 -13.62
C GLN A 28 106.27 47.78 -13.39
N LEU A 29 106.37 49.09 -13.14
CA LEU A 29 105.21 49.96 -12.95
C LEU A 29 104.38 50.07 -14.23
N LYS A 30 105.04 50.18 -15.40
CA LYS A 30 104.38 50.16 -16.72
C LYS A 30 103.67 48.83 -16.98
N GLU A 31 104.30 47.70 -16.65
CA GLU A 31 103.72 46.36 -16.74
C GLU A 31 102.48 46.20 -15.83
N LYS A 32 102.58 46.65 -14.57
CA LYS A 32 101.48 46.65 -13.58
C LYS A 32 100.32 47.53 -14.06
N ASN A 33 100.61 48.74 -14.54
CA ASN A 33 99.60 49.67 -15.04
C ASN A 33 98.86 49.08 -16.26
N LYS A 34 99.58 48.44 -17.20
CA LYS A 34 98.95 47.73 -18.32
C LYS A 34 97.98 46.65 -17.85
N LYS A 35 98.40 45.81 -16.88
CA LYS A 35 97.55 44.76 -16.29
C LYS A 35 96.33 45.32 -15.56
N TYR A 36 96.45 46.47 -14.89
CA TYR A 36 95.30 47.16 -14.28
C TYR A 36 94.32 47.70 -15.33
N HIS A 37 94.81 48.26 -16.44
CA HIS A 37 93.97 48.68 -17.56
C HIS A 37 93.25 47.49 -18.21
N GLU A 38 93.94 46.38 -18.49
CA GLU A 38 93.35 45.15 -19.01
C GLU A 38 92.27 44.62 -18.07
N ARG A 39 92.55 44.49 -16.77
CA ARG A 39 91.57 44.04 -15.76
C ARG A 39 90.35 44.96 -15.65
N ASN A 40 90.55 46.28 -15.72
CA ASN A 40 89.48 47.26 -15.66
C ASN A 40 88.58 47.18 -16.91
N ASN A 41 89.15 46.92 -18.08
CA ASN A 41 88.37 46.72 -19.31
C ASN A 41 87.54 45.43 -19.24
N TYR A 42 88.12 44.31 -18.82
CA TYR A 42 87.37 43.06 -18.60
C TYR A 42 86.21 43.24 -17.60
N LEU A 43 86.45 43.93 -16.47
CA LEU A 43 85.40 44.19 -15.49
C LEU A 43 84.27 45.05 -16.05
N LYS A 44 84.57 46.06 -16.88
CA LYS A 44 83.56 46.87 -17.57
C LYS A 44 82.77 46.08 -18.60
N GLU A 45 83.43 45.21 -19.37
CA GLU A 45 82.77 44.32 -20.34
C GLU A 45 81.83 43.34 -19.63
N GLU A 46 82.25 42.78 -18.50
CA GLU A 46 81.42 41.90 -17.66
C GLU A 46 80.21 42.65 -17.07
N GLN A 47 80.42 43.84 -16.49
CA GLN A 47 79.34 44.71 -15.99
C GLN A 47 78.36 45.09 -17.10
N LEU A 48 78.84 45.44 -18.30
CA LEU A 48 78.00 45.70 -19.47
C LEU A 48 77.30 44.44 -19.98
N GLY A 49 77.86 43.24 -19.77
CA GLY A 49 77.20 41.96 -20.02
C GLY A 49 76.04 41.72 -19.05
N HIS A 50 76.26 41.89 -17.75
CA HIS A 50 75.24 41.75 -16.71
C HIS A 50 74.10 42.75 -16.90
N ILE A 51 74.40 44.03 -17.17
CA ILE A 51 73.40 45.07 -17.45
C ILE A 51 72.56 44.71 -18.69
N ARG A 52 73.19 44.26 -19.78
CA ARG A 52 72.45 43.85 -20.99
C ARG A 52 71.55 42.65 -20.74
N SER A 53 72.02 41.67 -19.97
CA SER A 53 71.23 40.48 -19.60
C SER A 53 70.02 40.87 -18.74
N LEU A 54 70.22 41.73 -17.74
CA LEU A 54 69.13 42.25 -16.89
C LEU A 54 68.09 43.03 -17.70
N LEU A 55 68.53 43.91 -18.61
CA LEU A 55 67.64 44.65 -19.51
C LEU A 55 66.88 43.73 -20.48
N SER A 56 67.47 42.61 -20.90
CA SER A 56 66.78 41.60 -21.70
C SER A 56 65.70 40.87 -20.89
N ASN A 57 66.02 40.49 -19.65
CA ASN A 57 65.10 39.79 -18.76
C ASN A 57 63.90 40.68 -18.35
N LEU A 58 64.14 41.96 -18.08
CA LEU A 58 63.07 42.94 -17.84
C LEU A 58 62.15 43.06 -19.06
N LYS A 59 62.72 43.23 -20.26
CA LYS A 59 61.94 43.30 -21.51
C LYS A 59 61.17 42.03 -21.85
N THR A 60 61.58 40.85 -21.38
CA THR A 60 60.79 39.63 -21.53
C THR A 60 59.66 39.57 -20.50
N GLN A 61 59.93 39.95 -19.24
CA GLN A 61 58.90 40.05 -18.21
C GLN A 61 57.82 41.09 -18.54
N ASP A 62 58.20 42.27 -19.06
CA ASP A 62 57.26 43.30 -19.51
C ASP A 62 56.32 42.75 -20.59
N LYS A 63 56.86 42.02 -21.58
CA LYS A 63 56.05 41.35 -22.63
C LYS A 63 55.17 40.24 -22.09
N GLU A 64 55.64 39.45 -21.12
CA GLU A 64 54.84 38.43 -20.45
C GLU A 64 53.70 39.04 -19.62
N LEU A 65 53.87 40.27 -19.12
CA LEU A 65 52.82 41.03 -18.43
C LEU A 65 51.85 41.68 -19.43
N GLU A 66 52.33 42.21 -20.56
CA GLU A 66 51.50 42.71 -21.66
C GLU A 66 50.66 41.59 -22.32
N GLN A 67 51.19 40.37 -22.39
CA GLN A 67 50.48 39.19 -22.91
C GLN A 67 49.47 38.57 -21.92
N LYS A 68 49.54 38.91 -20.62
CA LYS A 68 48.52 38.48 -19.67
C LYS A 68 47.26 39.30 -19.92
N GLU A 69 46.29 38.64 -20.55
CA GLU A 69 44.95 39.14 -20.77
C GLU A 69 44.41 39.82 -19.51
N ILE A 70 44.03 41.09 -19.64
CA ILE A 70 43.52 41.90 -18.53
C ILE A 70 42.08 41.45 -18.28
N VAL A 71 41.92 40.34 -17.56
CA VAL A 71 40.62 39.85 -17.11
C VAL A 71 39.98 40.96 -16.27
N THR A 72 38.91 41.56 -16.77
CA THR A 72 38.23 42.63 -16.05
C THR A 72 37.44 42.06 -14.88
N ARG A 73 37.12 42.90 -13.91
CA ARG A 73 36.24 42.51 -12.80
C ARG A 73 34.90 41.96 -13.33
N ASP A 74 34.38 42.54 -14.38
CA ASP A 74 33.08 42.19 -14.95
C ASP A 74 33.09 40.80 -15.59
N ASP A 75 34.21 40.40 -16.21
CA ASP A 75 34.43 39.04 -16.74
C ASP A 75 34.46 37.98 -15.61
N VAL A 76 35.17 38.28 -14.52
CA VAL A 76 35.19 37.40 -13.34
C VAL A 76 33.81 37.28 -12.72
N GLU A 77 33.08 38.39 -12.58
CA GLU A 77 31.72 38.37 -12.06
C GLU A 77 30.75 37.64 -13.00
N ALA A 78 30.91 37.77 -14.32
CA ALA A 78 30.11 37.01 -15.30
C ALA A 78 30.36 35.51 -15.17
N ALA A 79 31.63 35.07 -15.18
CA ALA A 79 32.00 33.66 -15.00
C ALA A 79 31.53 33.10 -13.64
N MET A 80 31.57 33.91 -12.57
CA MET A 80 31.01 33.52 -11.26
C MET A 80 29.48 33.39 -11.30
N ARG A 81 28.76 34.31 -11.96
CA ARG A 81 27.30 34.25 -12.13
C ARG A 81 26.88 33.02 -12.95
N GLU A 82 27.56 32.74 -14.06
CA GLU A 82 27.32 31.55 -14.90
C GLU A 82 27.56 30.25 -14.11
N LYS A 83 28.69 30.15 -13.40
CA LYS A 83 29.01 28.99 -12.57
C LYS A 83 27.99 28.81 -11.43
N TRP A 84 27.53 29.90 -10.81
CA TRP A 84 26.48 29.84 -9.78
C TRP A 84 25.14 29.39 -10.35
N GLN A 85 24.74 29.90 -11.52
CA GLN A 85 23.51 29.49 -12.20
C GLN A 85 23.57 28.01 -12.60
N TYR A 86 24.70 27.55 -13.15
CA TYR A 86 24.92 26.14 -13.45
C TYR A 86 24.71 25.23 -12.23
N PHE A 87 25.27 25.59 -11.06
CA PHE A 87 25.03 24.82 -9.84
C PHE A 87 23.56 24.83 -9.40
N ARG A 88 22.87 25.96 -9.55
CA ARG A 88 21.43 26.08 -9.24
C ARG A 88 20.59 25.17 -10.15
N ASP A 89 20.91 25.12 -11.44
CA ASP A 89 20.20 24.29 -12.41
C ASP A 89 20.47 22.80 -12.15
N GLN A 90 21.72 22.43 -11.80
CA GLN A 90 22.07 21.08 -11.34
C GLN A 90 21.34 20.69 -10.04
N GLU A 91 21.21 21.59 -9.06
CA GLU A 91 20.44 21.33 -7.84
C GLU A 91 18.94 21.10 -8.12
N VAL A 92 18.35 21.83 -9.06
CA VAL A 92 16.95 21.64 -9.47
C VAL A 92 16.78 20.29 -10.15
N LEU A 93 17.65 19.95 -11.12
CA LEU A 93 17.65 18.66 -11.80
C LEU A 93 17.82 17.49 -10.81
N LEU A 94 18.72 17.61 -9.83
CA LEU A 94 18.90 16.59 -8.79
C LEU A 94 17.66 16.43 -7.89
N LYS A 95 16.90 17.51 -7.63
CA LYS A 95 15.63 17.43 -6.88
C LYS A 95 14.54 16.75 -7.71
N GLU A 96 14.46 17.03 -9.00
CA GLU A 96 13.52 16.38 -9.93
C GLU A 96 13.82 14.88 -10.13
N LEU A 97 15.09 14.51 -10.30
CA LEU A 97 15.49 13.10 -10.37
C LEU A 97 15.17 12.36 -9.07
N ARG A 98 15.36 12.99 -7.90
CA ARG A 98 14.98 12.41 -6.60
C ARG A 98 13.46 12.25 -6.47
N SER A 99 12.65 13.23 -6.85
CA SER A 99 11.19 13.08 -6.80
C SER A 99 10.71 11.97 -7.76
N LYS A 100 11.35 11.83 -8.92
CA LYS A 100 11.06 10.73 -9.87
C LYS A 100 11.45 9.36 -9.33
N ILE A 101 12.60 9.24 -8.67
CA ILE A 101 13.01 8.00 -7.97
C ILE A 101 11.97 7.63 -6.92
N ASN A 102 11.61 8.55 -6.02
CA ASN A 102 10.62 8.32 -4.97
C ASN A 102 9.24 7.90 -5.53
N GLU A 103 8.80 8.49 -6.64
CA GLU A 103 7.55 8.12 -7.34
C GLU A 103 7.60 6.65 -7.84
N VAL A 104 8.74 6.23 -8.39
CA VAL A 104 8.94 4.86 -8.88
C VAL A 104 9.08 3.88 -7.72
N GLU A 105 9.78 4.23 -6.64
CA GLU A 105 9.90 3.43 -5.42
C GLU A 105 8.52 3.20 -4.77
N HIS A 106 7.69 4.23 -4.65
CA HIS A 106 6.32 4.07 -4.15
C HIS A 106 5.49 3.12 -5.04
N LYS A 107 5.58 3.25 -6.36
CA LYS A 107 4.90 2.35 -7.31
C LYS A 107 5.42 0.91 -7.20
N LEU A 108 6.72 0.72 -6.97
CA LEU A 108 7.33 -0.58 -6.75
C LEU A 108 6.85 -1.22 -5.46
N LEU A 109 6.77 -0.48 -4.36
CA LEU A 109 6.25 -0.97 -3.06
C LEU A 109 4.79 -1.44 -3.18
N VAL A 110 3.92 -0.66 -3.85
CA VAL A 110 2.53 -1.08 -4.10
C VAL A 110 2.47 -2.37 -4.92
N LYS A 111 3.29 -2.49 -5.97
CA LYS A 111 3.34 -3.70 -6.81
C LYS A 111 3.95 -4.91 -6.10
N GLN A 112 4.86 -4.69 -5.15
CA GLN A 112 5.40 -5.75 -4.31
C GLN A 112 4.34 -6.24 -3.31
N ALA A 113 3.59 -5.35 -2.66
CA ALA A 113 2.46 -5.72 -1.80
C ALA A 113 1.36 -6.49 -2.56
N GLU A 114 1.02 -6.06 -3.78
CA GLU A 114 0.07 -6.78 -4.65
C GLU A 114 0.57 -8.19 -5.00
N LYS A 115 1.85 -8.33 -5.35
CA LYS A 115 2.48 -9.63 -5.60
C LYS A 115 2.42 -10.53 -4.36
N ASP A 116 2.69 -9.98 -3.19
CA ASP A 116 2.71 -10.76 -1.94
C ASP A 116 1.28 -11.22 -1.57
N TYR A 117 0.27 -10.37 -1.73
CA TYR A 117 -1.15 -10.76 -1.64
C TYR A 117 -1.52 -11.91 -2.60
N TRP A 118 -1.12 -11.83 -3.88
CA TRP A 118 -1.39 -12.91 -4.83
C TRP A 118 -0.65 -14.21 -4.49
N LEU A 119 0.51 -14.11 -3.86
CA LEU A 119 1.31 -15.25 -3.41
C LEU A 119 0.69 -15.91 -2.17
N GLU A 120 0.17 -15.12 -1.22
CA GLU A 120 -0.65 -15.59 -0.10
C GLU A 120 -1.94 -16.26 -0.59
N TYR A 121 -2.68 -15.63 -1.51
CA TYR A 121 -3.88 -16.20 -2.11
C TYR A 121 -3.59 -17.53 -2.81
N LYS A 122 -2.53 -17.60 -3.63
CA LYS A 122 -2.11 -18.84 -4.29
C LYS A 122 -1.76 -19.95 -3.27
N ASN A 123 -1.10 -19.59 -2.18
CA ASN A 123 -0.63 -20.55 -1.18
C ASN A 123 -1.71 -20.98 -0.18
N VAL A 124 -2.69 -20.13 0.15
CA VAL A 124 -3.69 -20.38 1.20
C VAL A 124 -5.11 -20.32 0.61
N GLY A 125 -5.57 -19.14 0.18
CA GLY A 125 -6.95 -18.92 -0.28
C GLY A 125 -7.38 -19.85 -1.42
N SER A 126 -6.48 -20.18 -2.36
CA SER A 126 -6.74 -21.13 -3.43
C SER A 126 -7.02 -22.55 -2.91
N ARG A 127 -6.40 -22.98 -1.80
CA ARG A 127 -6.70 -24.27 -1.16
C ARG A 127 -8.02 -24.24 -0.41
N GLU A 128 -8.42 -23.09 0.13
CA GLU A 128 -9.69 -22.91 0.83
C GLU A 128 -10.86 -22.86 -0.14
N HIS A 129 -10.78 -22.03 -1.18
CA HIS A 129 -11.74 -22.04 -2.28
C HIS A 129 -11.83 -23.41 -2.96
N ALA A 130 -10.71 -24.13 -3.16
CA ALA A 130 -10.75 -25.49 -3.70
C ALA A 130 -11.45 -26.51 -2.76
N LYS A 131 -11.45 -26.31 -1.45
CA LYS A 131 -12.27 -27.12 -0.51
C LYS A 131 -13.75 -26.76 -0.63
N GLN A 132 -14.07 -25.46 -0.66
CA GLN A 132 -15.45 -24.98 -0.74
C GLN A 132 -16.11 -25.38 -2.06
N ILE A 133 -15.39 -25.28 -3.19
CA ILE A 133 -15.84 -25.78 -4.49
C ILE A 133 -16.14 -27.28 -4.41
N LYS A 134 -15.25 -28.09 -3.82
CA LYS A 134 -15.47 -29.54 -3.65
C LYS A 134 -16.67 -29.88 -2.76
N LEU A 135 -16.93 -29.10 -1.72
CA LEU A 135 -18.12 -29.27 -0.89
C LEU A 135 -19.38 -29.03 -1.73
N LEU A 136 -19.45 -27.89 -2.42
CA LEU A 136 -20.59 -27.55 -3.28
C LEU A 136 -20.76 -28.53 -4.45
N GLU A 137 -19.67 -29.05 -5.04
CA GLU A 137 -19.72 -30.10 -6.06
C GLU A 137 -20.32 -31.41 -5.53
N ASN A 138 -19.97 -31.79 -4.28
CA ASN A 138 -20.57 -32.96 -3.62
C ASN A 138 -22.05 -32.73 -3.28
N ASP A 139 -22.42 -31.54 -2.80
CA ASP A 139 -23.81 -31.20 -2.46
C ASP A 139 -24.69 -31.21 -3.73
N ILE A 140 -24.20 -30.65 -4.84
CA ILE A 140 -24.86 -30.70 -6.15
C ILE A 140 -25.01 -32.16 -6.63
N HIS A 141 -24.00 -33.01 -6.43
CA HIS A 141 -24.08 -34.43 -6.78
C HIS A 141 -25.11 -35.17 -5.92
N GLY A 142 -25.13 -34.94 -4.61
CA GLY A 142 -26.11 -35.54 -3.70
C GLY A 142 -27.54 -35.15 -4.07
N LEU A 143 -27.79 -33.86 -4.27
CA LEU A 143 -29.10 -33.35 -4.71
C LEU A 143 -29.53 -33.95 -6.07
N LYS A 144 -28.58 -34.15 -6.99
CA LYS A 144 -28.87 -34.79 -8.28
C LYS A 144 -29.25 -36.26 -8.12
N ASP A 145 -28.54 -36.99 -7.27
CA ASP A 145 -28.80 -38.40 -7.00
C ASP A 145 -30.14 -38.59 -6.27
N ASP A 146 -30.48 -37.69 -5.34
CA ASP A 146 -31.78 -37.65 -4.65
C ASP A 146 -32.93 -37.32 -5.62
N LEU A 147 -32.72 -36.39 -6.56
CA LEU A 147 -33.69 -36.09 -7.62
C LEU A 147 -33.88 -37.28 -8.57
N GLU A 148 -32.82 -38.01 -8.92
CA GLU A 148 -32.92 -39.22 -9.75
C GLU A 148 -33.67 -40.34 -9.00
N GLN A 149 -33.36 -40.55 -7.72
CA GLN A 149 -34.06 -41.50 -6.85
C GLN A 149 -35.54 -41.15 -6.71
N MET A 150 -35.88 -39.89 -6.39
CA MET A 150 -37.27 -39.43 -6.31
C MET A 150 -37.99 -39.61 -7.64
N THR A 151 -37.38 -39.20 -8.75
CA THR A 151 -37.97 -39.37 -10.09
C THR A 151 -38.22 -40.85 -10.40
N GLY A 152 -37.29 -41.75 -10.04
CA GLY A 152 -37.46 -43.20 -10.16
C GLY A 152 -38.60 -43.76 -9.28
N GLN A 153 -38.79 -43.23 -8.07
CA GLN A 153 -39.91 -43.58 -7.19
C GLN A 153 -41.26 -43.06 -7.74
N TYR A 154 -41.35 -41.80 -8.15
CA TYR A 154 -42.54 -41.22 -8.79
C TYR A 154 -42.88 -41.97 -10.08
N GLY A 155 -41.90 -42.36 -10.89
CA GLY A 155 -42.10 -43.22 -12.07
C GLY A 155 -42.76 -44.55 -11.73
N LYS A 156 -42.25 -45.26 -10.70
CA LYS A 156 -42.85 -46.51 -10.21
C LYS A 156 -44.28 -46.31 -9.68
N PHE A 157 -44.50 -45.29 -8.87
CA PHE A 157 -45.82 -44.95 -8.32
C PHE A 157 -46.84 -44.64 -9.43
N CYS A 158 -46.46 -43.83 -10.43
CA CYS A 158 -47.29 -43.53 -11.59
C CYS A 158 -47.63 -44.78 -12.42
N LEU A 159 -46.68 -45.70 -12.60
CA LEU A 159 -46.91 -46.99 -13.26
C LEU A 159 -47.87 -47.88 -12.46
N GLN A 160 -47.70 -47.98 -11.14
CA GLN A 160 -48.60 -48.72 -10.25
C GLN A 160 -50.02 -48.16 -10.33
N ARG A 161 -50.20 -46.86 -10.09
CA ARG A 161 -51.51 -46.18 -10.14
C ARG A 161 -52.18 -46.32 -11.51
N ARG A 162 -51.40 -46.29 -12.60
CA ARG A 162 -51.91 -46.57 -13.96
C ARG A 162 -52.38 -48.02 -14.12
N SER A 163 -51.70 -48.99 -13.51
CA SER A 163 -52.11 -50.39 -13.50
C SER A 163 -53.39 -50.61 -12.69
N GLU A 164 -53.51 -49.97 -11.52
CA GLU A 164 -54.72 -49.99 -10.67
C GLU A 164 -55.93 -49.37 -11.40
N ILE A 165 -55.74 -48.23 -12.08
CA ILE A 165 -56.78 -47.61 -12.91
C ILE A 165 -57.18 -48.54 -14.06
N LEU A 166 -56.23 -49.18 -14.74
CA LEU A 166 -56.52 -50.11 -15.84
C LEU A 166 -57.27 -51.36 -15.36
N PHE A 167 -56.90 -51.90 -14.20
CA PHE A 167 -57.60 -53.01 -13.56
C PHE A 167 -59.04 -52.61 -13.20
N SER A 168 -59.23 -51.45 -12.57
CA SER A 168 -60.56 -50.92 -12.23
C SER A 168 -61.42 -50.67 -13.47
N GLN A 169 -60.85 -50.08 -14.53
CA GLN A 169 -61.56 -49.88 -15.80
C GLN A 169 -61.96 -51.20 -16.48
N ASN A 170 -61.12 -52.23 -16.40
CA ASN A 170 -61.47 -53.56 -16.92
C ASN A 170 -62.54 -54.24 -16.04
N ALA A 171 -62.46 -54.11 -14.71
CA ALA A 171 -63.51 -54.59 -13.82
C ALA A 171 -64.86 -53.92 -14.12
N VAL A 172 -64.89 -52.60 -14.33
CA VAL A 172 -66.10 -51.86 -14.74
C VAL A 172 -66.67 -52.35 -16.07
N LYS A 173 -65.84 -52.68 -17.07
CA LYS A 173 -66.30 -53.29 -18.33
C LYS A 173 -66.89 -54.70 -18.16
N HIS A 174 -66.64 -55.35 -17.04
CA HIS A 174 -67.13 -56.70 -16.71
C HIS A 174 -68.26 -56.68 -15.67
N ILE A 175 -68.82 -55.51 -15.35
CA ILE A 175 -70.03 -55.40 -14.53
C ILE A 175 -71.24 -55.91 -15.33
N ASP A 176 -72.10 -56.71 -14.69
CA ASP A 176 -73.32 -57.21 -15.32
C ASP A 176 -74.34 -56.11 -15.59
N LYS A 177 -75.15 -56.30 -16.64
CA LYS A 177 -76.18 -55.33 -17.07
C LYS A 177 -77.18 -54.96 -15.98
N THR A 178 -77.42 -55.84 -15.02
CA THR A 178 -78.29 -55.59 -13.86
C THR A 178 -77.68 -54.52 -12.96
N SER A 179 -76.41 -54.65 -12.58
CA SER A 179 -75.74 -53.69 -11.70
C SER A 179 -75.44 -52.35 -12.36
N HIS A 180 -75.27 -52.30 -13.69
CA HIS A 180 -75.29 -51.02 -14.40
C HIS A 180 -76.62 -50.27 -14.22
N ARG A 181 -77.76 -50.97 -14.30
CA ARG A 181 -79.07 -50.38 -14.07
C ARG A 181 -79.27 -49.97 -12.61
N GLU A 182 -78.83 -50.80 -11.65
CA GLU A 182 -78.86 -50.46 -10.23
C GLU A 182 -78.04 -49.19 -9.92
N ILE A 183 -76.92 -48.94 -10.61
CA ILE A 183 -76.14 -47.72 -10.47
C ILE A 183 -76.90 -46.51 -11.04
N GLU A 184 -77.47 -46.63 -12.25
CA GLU A 184 -78.28 -45.57 -12.87
C GLU A 184 -79.52 -45.22 -12.02
N GLU A 185 -80.21 -46.23 -11.49
CA GLU A 185 -81.34 -46.08 -10.57
C GLU A 185 -80.91 -45.41 -9.25
N ASN A 186 -79.73 -45.73 -8.70
CA ASN A 186 -79.21 -45.07 -7.49
C ASN A 186 -78.80 -43.61 -7.72
N GLU A 187 -78.21 -43.26 -8.87
CA GLU A 187 -77.94 -41.85 -9.18
C GLU A 187 -79.25 -41.06 -9.36
N TRP A 188 -80.23 -41.64 -10.07
CA TRP A 188 -81.57 -41.03 -10.17
C TRP A 188 -82.24 -40.85 -8.80
N LEU A 189 -82.16 -41.85 -7.91
CA LEU A 189 -82.68 -41.76 -6.54
C LEU A 189 -81.97 -40.68 -5.70
N LYS A 190 -80.68 -40.39 -5.94
CA LYS A 190 -80.00 -39.27 -5.26
C LYS A 190 -80.51 -37.92 -5.74
N GLU A 191 -80.67 -37.73 -7.05
CA GLU A 191 -81.23 -36.50 -7.62
C GLU A 191 -82.65 -36.26 -7.09
N GLU A 192 -83.48 -37.30 -7.07
CA GLU A 192 -84.85 -37.29 -6.53
C GLU A 192 -84.87 -36.99 -5.01
N VAL A 193 -83.96 -37.57 -4.22
CA VAL A 193 -83.82 -37.25 -2.79
C VAL A 193 -83.41 -35.80 -2.56
N GLU A 194 -82.56 -35.23 -3.41
CA GLU A 194 -82.17 -33.82 -3.30
C GLU A 194 -83.33 -32.87 -3.65
N ILE A 195 -84.20 -33.26 -4.59
CA ILE A 195 -85.46 -32.56 -4.87
C ILE A 195 -86.38 -32.59 -3.62
N TYR A 196 -86.65 -33.76 -3.05
CA TYR A 196 -87.51 -33.86 -1.86
C TYR A 196 -86.92 -33.10 -0.65
N ARG A 197 -85.60 -33.10 -0.47
CA ARG A 197 -84.93 -32.30 0.58
C ARG A 197 -85.20 -30.82 0.41
N LYS A 198 -85.17 -30.32 -0.82
CA LYS A 198 -85.50 -28.93 -1.12
C LYS A 198 -86.98 -28.63 -0.84
N GLU A 199 -87.90 -29.49 -1.28
CA GLU A 199 -89.33 -29.31 -1.03
C GLU A 199 -89.66 -29.29 0.47
N VAL A 200 -89.01 -30.15 1.28
CA VAL A 200 -89.12 -30.12 2.74
C VAL A 200 -88.58 -28.80 3.31
N SER A 201 -87.44 -28.31 2.84
CA SER A 201 -86.88 -27.01 3.28
C SER A 201 -87.79 -25.83 2.92
N ASP A 202 -88.41 -25.84 1.74
CA ASP A 202 -89.36 -24.80 1.31
C ASP A 202 -90.66 -24.85 2.13
N LEU A 203 -91.15 -26.05 2.49
CA LEU A 203 -92.30 -26.25 3.38
C LEU A 203 -92.02 -25.82 4.82
N GLU A 204 -90.85 -26.14 5.37
CA GLU A 204 -90.41 -25.70 6.71
C GLU A 204 -90.36 -24.17 6.81
N ALA A 205 -89.82 -23.50 5.78
CA ALA A 205 -89.82 -22.04 5.71
C ALA A 205 -91.26 -21.46 5.64
N SER A 206 -92.16 -22.08 4.87
CA SER A 206 -93.57 -21.67 4.82
C SER A 206 -94.29 -21.89 6.15
N ALA A 207 -93.95 -22.94 6.90
CA ALA A 207 -94.53 -23.21 8.21
C ALA A 207 -94.05 -22.17 9.24
N GLN A 208 -92.75 -21.85 9.26
CA GLN A 208 -92.18 -20.81 10.13
C GLN A 208 -92.85 -19.44 9.90
N LEU A 209 -93.05 -19.02 8.64
CA LEU A 209 -93.76 -17.77 8.32
C LEU A 209 -95.20 -17.75 8.86
N LEU A 210 -95.90 -18.89 8.79
CA LEU A 210 -97.28 -19.02 9.28
C LEU A 210 -97.34 -19.09 10.82
N GLU A 211 -96.31 -19.63 11.48
CA GLU A 211 -96.13 -19.52 12.93
C GLU A 211 -95.84 -18.08 13.36
N GLU A 212 -94.98 -17.35 12.64
CA GLU A 212 -94.72 -15.92 12.89
C GLU A 212 -95.98 -15.06 12.72
N GLU A 213 -96.77 -15.28 11.67
CA GLU A 213 -98.05 -14.59 11.45
C GLU A 213 -99.05 -14.91 12.57
N ASN A 214 -99.19 -16.18 12.97
CA ASN A 214 -100.03 -16.57 14.10
C ASN A 214 -99.57 -15.91 15.41
N ILE A 215 -98.28 -15.88 15.70
CA ILE A 215 -97.71 -15.19 16.87
C ILE A 215 -98.02 -13.69 16.81
N TYR A 216 -97.91 -13.07 15.63
CA TYR A 216 -98.28 -11.68 15.42
C TYR A 216 -99.77 -11.42 15.64
N MET A 217 -100.66 -12.26 15.10
CA MET A 217 -102.11 -12.18 15.32
C MET A 217 -102.45 -12.33 16.82
N ILE A 218 -101.85 -13.30 17.50
CA ILE A 218 -102.02 -13.52 18.94
C ILE A 218 -101.56 -12.28 19.73
N ARG A 219 -100.37 -11.73 19.42
CA ARG A 219 -99.88 -10.47 20.02
C ARG A 219 -100.85 -9.31 19.78
N SER A 220 -101.41 -9.18 18.57
CA SER A 220 -102.40 -8.16 18.22
C SER A 220 -103.69 -8.32 19.04
N LEU A 221 -104.24 -9.54 19.13
CA LEU A 221 -105.42 -9.84 19.96
C LEU A 221 -105.17 -9.56 21.45
N PHE A 222 -103.98 -9.90 21.98
CA PHE A 222 -103.59 -9.54 23.34
C PHE A 222 -103.51 -8.03 23.53
N ASN A 223 -102.92 -7.28 22.59
CA ASN A 223 -102.86 -5.82 22.65
C ASN A 223 -104.25 -5.17 22.60
N CYS A 224 -105.15 -5.65 21.74
CA CYS A 224 -106.55 -5.21 21.72
C CYS A 224 -107.28 -5.53 23.05
N ARG A 225 -107.04 -6.72 23.63
CA ARG A 225 -107.60 -7.10 24.94
C ARG A 225 -107.05 -6.24 26.08
N LEU A 226 -105.76 -5.91 26.04
CA LEU A 226 -105.12 -4.98 26.98
C LEU A 226 -105.62 -3.55 26.82
N GLN A 227 -105.89 -3.08 25.60
CA GLN A 227 -106.52 -1.76 25.37
C GLN A 227 -107.95 -1.71 25.91
N ASN A 228 -108.74 -2.78 25.72
CA ASN A 228 -110.08 -2.89 26.30
C ASN A 228 -110.05 -2.88 27.84
N LEU A 229 -109.07 -3.56 28.46
CA LEU A 229 -108.81 -3.48 29.91
C LEU A 229 -108.37 -2.07 30.33
N LYS A 230 -107.55 -1.37 29.54
CA LYS A 230 -107.03 -0.03 29.86
C LYS A 230 -108.08 1.09 29.77
N ILE A 231 -109.26 0.80 29.23
CA ILE A 231 -110.43 1.70 29.21
C ILE A 231 -111.38 1.41 30.40
N SER A 232 -111.14 0.34 31.18
CA SER A 232 -111.96 -0.03 32.35
C SER A 232 -111.15 -0.65 33.50
N GLY A 233 -110.73 0.19 34.46
CA GLY A 233 -110.16 -0.31 35.72
C GLY A 233 -109.17 0.64 36.38
N ASP A 234 -109.68 1.49 37.27
CA ASP A 234 -108.93 1.94 38.44
C ASP A 234 -109.06 0.87 39.55
N ALA A 235 -108.13 0.84 40.50
CA ALA A 235 -107.98 -0.06 41.65
C ALA A 235 -107.46 -1.51 41.44
N GLY A 236 -106.44 -1.88 42.24
CA GLY A 236 -106.33 -3.22 42.85
C GLY A 236 -105.12 -4.11 42.50
N ASP A 237 -103.99 -3.91 43.22
CA ASP A 237 -103.12 -4.89 43.90
C ASP A 237 -102.85 -6.27 43.27
N GLU A 238 -101.60 -6.59 42.91
CA GLU A 238 -100.52 -7.13 43.79
C GLU A 238 -100.74 -8.56 44.33
N SER A 239 -99.83 -9.49 43.97
CA SER A 239 -99.01 -10.24 44.94
C SER A 239 -97.97 -11.19 44.30
N THR A 240 -96.76 -11.15 44.86
CA THR A 240 -95.62 -12.11 44.95
C THR A 240 -95.57 -13.38 44.05
N LYS A 241 -94.47 -13.72 43.34
CA LYS A 241 -93.03 -13.95 43.68
C LYS A 241 -92.70 -15.25 44.45
N SER A 242 -92.37 -16.32 43.72
CA SER A 242 -91.53 -17.48 44.10
C SER A 242 -91.32 -18.39 42.85
N THR A 243 -90.25 -19.16 42.57
CA THR A 243 -88.80 -19.20 42.93
C THR A 243 -88.07 -20.05 41.84
N ALA A 244 -86.73 -19.95 41.74
CA ALA A 244 -85.85 -20.62 40.75
C ALA A 244 -85.06 -21.81 41.39
N PRO A 245 -83.96 -22.42 40.84
CA PRO A 245 -83.22 -22.20 39.58
C PRO A 245 -82.73 -23.51 38.87
N LEU A 246 -81.71 -23.38 37.99
CA LEU A 246 -80.90 -24.41 37.30
C LEU A 246 -81.55 -25.10 36.07
N ALA A 247 -80.81 -25.59 35.06
CA ALA A 247 -79.51 -25.21 34.48
C ALA A 247 -79.26 -26.11 33.25
N ILE A 248 -79.02 -25.53 32.06
CA ILE A 248 -78.17 -26.15 31.02
C ILE A 248 -77.37 -25.02 30.37
N GLU A 249 -76.08 -25.00 30.65
CA GLU A 249 -75.08 -24.29 29.85
C GLU A 249 -74.78 -25.11 28.59
N LYS A 250 -74.56 -24.42 27.46
CA LYS A 250 -73.51 -24.66 26.46
C LYS A 250 -73.69 -23.62 25.34
N GLU A 251 -72.84 -22.61 25.29
CA GLU A 251 -71.50 -22.67 24.67
C GLU A 251 -71.56 -22.94 23.16
N VAL A 252 -71.23 -21.91 22.40
CA VAL A 252 -70.50 -22.05 21.14
C VAL A 252 -69.21 -21.25 21.32
N PHE A 253 -68.25 -21.86 22.02
CA PHE A 253 -66.84 -21.48 22.00
C PHE A 253 -66.10 -22.53 21.17
N SER A 254 -65.33 -22.08 20.18
CA SER A 254 -64.14 -22.74 19.61
C SER A 254 -64.33 -24.14 18.95
N ASP A 255 -63.46 -24.66 18.10
CA ASP A 255 -62.04 -24.39 17.86
C ASP A 255 -61.67 -24.22 16.37
N THR A 256 -60.84 -23.22 16.10
CA THR A 256 -59.73 -23.29 15.11
C THR A 256 -58.50 -22.52 15.62
N GLN A 257 -58.00 -22.93 16.79
CA GLN A 257 -56.55 -23.07 16.98
C GLN A 257 -56.19 -24.50 16.53
N SER A 258 -55.01 -24.83 16.04
CA SER A 258 -53.81 -24.09 15.63
C SER A 258 -53.07 -25.00 14.65
N GLU A 259 -52.28 -24.49 13.71
CA GLU A 259 -50.82 -24.56 13.88
C GLU A 259 -50.13 -23.47 13.09
N ALA A 260 -49.15 -22.84 13.74
CA ALA A 260 -48.20 -21.96 13.08
C ALA A 260 -46.86 -22.71 12.96
N GLU A 261 -46.53 -23.12 11.74
CA GLU A 261 -45.15 -23.31 11.30
C GLU A 261 -44.93 -22.27 10.18
N ALA A 262 -44.26 -21.15 10.43
CA ALA A 262 -42.86 -20.97 10.83
C ALA A 262 -41.84 -21.28 9.71
N GLU A 263 -42.15 -20.95 8.46
CA GLU A 263 -41.14 -20.70 7.42
C GLU A 263 -41.25 -19.28 6.86
N LYS A 264 -40.47 -18.34 7.40
CA LYS A 264 -39.81 -17.27 6.62
C LYS A 264 -38.46 -16.94 7.24
N GLN A 265 -37.43 -17.32 6.49
CA GLN A 265 -36.02 -16.94 6.59
C GLN A 265 -35.73 -15.70 7.44
N GLU A 266 -34.93 -15.90 8.48
CA GLU A 266 -33.94 -14.92 8.88
C GLU A 266 -32.94 -14.73 7.72
N ASP A 267 -32.80 -13.51 7.23
CA ASP A 267 -31.55 -13.06 6.62
C ASP A 267 -31.12 -11.80 7.37
N SER A 268 -29.93 -11.87 7.95
CA SER A 268 -29.41 -10.88 8.89
C SER A 268 -28.86 -9.65 8.17
N TYR A 269 -29.33 -8.46 8.57
CA TYR A 269 -28.72 -7.17 8.22
C TYR A 269 -28.75 -6.24 9.43
N GLU A 270 -27.70 -6.33 10.27
CA GLU A 270 -27.46 -5.31 11.31
C GLU A 270 -27.05 -3.97 10.65
N ASP A 271 -27.99 -3.03 10.50
CA ASP A 271 -27.69 -1.61 10.22
C ASP A 271 -27.12 -0.95 11.49
N LEU A 272 -25.86 -1.28 11.80
CA LEU A 272 -25.07 -0.59 12.83
C LEU A 272 -24.72 0.83 12.36
N ARG A 273 -25.70 1.73 12.46
CA ARG A 273 -25.49 3.17 12.33
C ARG A 273 -24.45 3.63 13.35
N GLY A 274 -23.28 4.00 12.83
CA GLY A 274 -22.11 4.29 13.65
C GLY A 274 -22.33 5.40 14.68
N GLU A 275 -21.93 5.11 15.91
CA GLU A 275 -21.61 6.14 16.89
C GLU A 275 -20.44 7.01 16.39
N PRO A 276 -20.42 8.32 16.68
CA PRO A 276 -19.37 9.20 16.20
C PRO A 276 -18.02 8.92 16.88
N MET A 277 -16.96 8.80 16.08
CA MET A 277 -15.55 8.62 16.53
C MET A 277 -14.95 9.79 17.34
N ALA A 278 -15.77 10.65 17.96
CA ALA A 278 -15.31 11.79 18.76
C ALA A 278 -14.53 11.37 20.02
N SER A 279 -14.95 10.30 20.71
CA SER A 279 -14.27 9.85 21.94
C SER A 279 -12.91 9.21 21.72
N ALA A 280 -12.66 8.62 20.54
CA ALA A 280 -11.37 7.99 20.23
C ALA A 280 -10.25 9.01 20.01
N LEU A 281 -10.57 10.20 19.50
CA LEU A 281 -9.59 11.26 19.22
C LEU A 281 -9.14 12.03 20.47
N ASN A 282 -9.95 12.03 21.54
CA ASN A 282 -9.59 12.70 22.80
C ASN A 282 -8.39 12.05 23.51
N TYR A 283 -8.13 10.75 23.29
CA TYR A 283 -6.97 10.08 23.89
C TYR A 283 -5.65 10.37 23.17
N LEU A 284 -5.69 10.72 21.88
CA LEU A 284 -4.50 11.07 21.09
C LEU A 284 -4.01 12.51 21.34
N LEU A 285 -4.91 13.42 21.73
CA LEU A 285 -4.57 14.84 21.96
C LEU A 285 -4.18 15.15 23.42
N TYR A 286 -4.36 14.20 24.35
CA TYR A 286 -4.16 14.45 25.79
C TYR A 286 -2.71 14.26 26.29
N GLU A 287 -1.83 13.63 25.51
CA GLU A 287 -0.43 13.43 25.90
C GLU A 287 0.50 14.61 25.53
N ASP A 288 0.21 15.34 24.45
CA ASP A 288 1.06 16.42 23.94
C ASP A 288 1.17 17.62 24.91
N GLU A 289 0.07 18.01 25.57
CA GLU A 289 0.09 19.17 26.48
C GLU A 289 0.97 18.96 27.73
N LYS A 290 1.18 17.71 28.14
CA LYS A 290 2.04 17.39 29.31
C LYS A 290 3.52 17.27 28.95
N GLY A 291 3.85 16.86 27.72
CA GLY A 291 5.23 16.85 27.24
C GLY A 291 5.86 18.24 27.22
N ILE A 292 5.10 19.24 26.78
CA ILE A 292 5.60 20.62 26.59
C ILE A 292 5.95 21.31 27.93
N GLN A 293 5.23 21.02 29.02
CA GLN A 293 5.53 21.59 30.34
C GLN A 293 6.83 21.07 30.99
N VAL A 294 7.31 19.88 30.59
CA VAL A 294 8.55 19.31 31.15
C VAL A 294 9.79 20.02 30.59
N TYR A 295 9.77 20.39 29.31
CA TYR A 295 10.88 21.10 28.66
C TYR A 295 11.03 22.56 29.12
N SER A 296 9.96 23.21 29.58
CA SER A 296 10.00 24.61 30.04
C SER A 296 10.69 24.83 31.40
N LYS A 297 11.13 23.78 32.11
CA LYS A 297 11.77 23.88 33.44
C LYS A 297 13.29 23.64 33.45
N LEU A 298 13.89 23.37 32.30
CA LEU A 298 15.35 23.25 32.19
C LEU A 298 16.01 24.62 32.08
N GLY A 299 16.38 25.19 33.23
CA GLY A 299 17.26 26.36 33.31
C GLY A 299 18.62 26.09 32.66
N ALA A 300 19.36 27.17 32.36
CA ALA A 300 20.56 27.20 31.51
C ALA A 300 21.57 26.04 31.72
N LEU A 301 21.35 24.92 31.04
CA LEU A 301 22.23 23.77 31.04
C LEU A 301 23.33 24.03 30.01
N GLY A 302 24.58 24.17 30.47
CA GLY A 302 25.71 24.48 29.61
C GLY A 302 25.83 23.47 28.46
N THR A 303 25.76 23.97 27.23
CA THR A 303 25.78 23.17 26.00
C THR A 303 27.14 22.53 25.77
N LYS A 304 27.34 21.34 26.37
CA LYS A 304 28.48 20.47 26.06
C LYS A 304 28.27 19.84 24.67
N LEU A 305 28.61 20.61 23.63
CA LEU A 305 28.57 20.18 22.24
C LEU A 305 29.37 18.88 22.07
N MET A 306 28.67 17.79 21.73
CA MET A 306 29.33 16.53 21.37
C MET A 306 29.84 16.62 19.94
N SER A 307 31.17 16.66 19.77
CA SER A 307 31.80 16.56 18.45
C SER A 307 31.84 15.11 17.98
N VAL A 308 31.12 14.82 16.89
CA VAL A 308 31.22 13.52 16.19
C VAL A 308 32.13 13.70 14.98
N ALA A 309 33.26 12.99 14.96
CA ALA A 309 34.16 12.93 13.81
C ALA A 309 33.83 11.70 12.96
N GLY A 310 33.27 11.91 11.76
CA GLY A 310 32.97 10.84 10.81
C GLY A 310 34.22 10.33 10.09
N ARG A 311 34.30 9.01 9.88
CA ARG A 311 35.27 8.37 8.98
C ARG A 311 34.57 8.02 7.68
N ALA A 312 35.12 8.44 6.54
CA ALA A 312 34.59 8.05 5.23
C ALA A 312 34.87 6.55 4.94
N MET A 313 33.89 5.85 4.38
CA MET A 313 34.04 4.51 3.82
C MET A 313 33.72 4.53 2.31
N PRO A 314 34.39 3.72 1.48
CA PRO A 314 34.07 3.59 0.06
C PRO A 314 32.70 2.93 -0.14
N ILE A 315 31.98 3.37 -1.18
CA ILE A 315 30.57 3.00 -1.43
C ILE A 315 30.43 1.83 -2.43
N HIS A 316 31.54 1.31 -2.96
CA HIS A 316 31.53 0.18 -3.89
C HIS A 316 32.48 -0.94 -3.44
N GLU A 317 31.91 -2.12 -3.29
CA GLU A 317 32.61 -3.40 -3.25
C GLU A 317 32.67 -3.91 -4.70
N GLU A 318 33.88 -4.18 -5.22
CA GLU A 318 34.05 -4.53 -6.64
C GLU A 318 33.40 -5.87 -6.97
N VAL A 319 32.70 -5.91 -8.11
CA VAL A 319 31.91 -7.07 -8.54
C VAL A 319 32.82 -8.28 -8.74
N ARG A 320 32.66 -9.26 -7.86
CA ARG A 320 33.29 -10.57 -7.96
C ARG A 320 32.73 -11.31 -9.19
N GLU A 321 33.47 -11.32 -10.28
CA GLU A 321 33.12 -12.09 -11.47
C GLU A 321 32.92 -13.57 -11.11
N MET A 322 31.84 -14.15 -11.59
CA MET A 322 31.45 -15.52 -11.29
C MET A 322 31.96 -16.44 -12.42
N PRO A 323 32.92 -17.35 -12.17
CA PRO A 323 33.47 -18.21 -13.21
C PRO A 323 32.42 -19.23 -13.65
N SER A 324 32.16 -19.28 -14.96
CA SER A 324 31.25 -20.26 -15.55
C SER A 324 32.02 -21.42 -16.20
N LYS A 325 31.39 -22.61 -16.16
CA LYS A 325 31.85 -23.93 -16.65
C LYS A 325 32.91 -24.68 -15.83
N CYS A 326 32.39 -25.69 -15.13
CA CYS A 326 32.75 -27.11 -15.25
C CYS A 326 34.21 -27.46 -15.62
N GLN A 327 34.92 -28.14 -14.71
CA GLN A 327 35.04 -29.61 -14.79
C GLN A 327 35.51 -30.22 -13.46
N PHE A 328 35.18 -31.50 -13.31
CA PHE A 328 35.55 -32.36 -12.19
C PHE A 328 36.85 -33.07 -12.56
N GLU A 329 37.90 -32.95 -11.75
CA GLU A 329 39.06 -33.84 -11.58
C GLU A 329 39.97 -33.11 -10.57
N GLU A 330 40.00 -33.49 -9.30
CA GLU A 330 40.74 -34.65 -8.73
C GLU A 330 42.26 -34.36 -8.69
N GLY A 331 42.88 -34.61 -7.54
CA GLY A 331 44.11 -33.89 -7.16
C GLY A 331 45.38 -34.36 -7.87
N PHE A 332 46.44 -33.54 -7.82
CA PHE A 332 47.71 -33.89 -7.13
C PHE A 332 48.69 -32.69 -7.09
N ASP A 333 49.13 -32.37 -5.87
CA ASP A 333 50.50 -31.97 -5.47
C ASP A 333 51.32 -30.77 -6.01
N THR A 334 52.29 -30.43 -5.15
CA THR A 334 53.52 -29.62 -5.34
C THR A 334 53.40 -28.10 -5.45
N SER A 335 53.52 -27.47 -4.27
CA SER A 335 54.56 -26.49 -3.95
C SER A 335 55.33 -25.82 -5.12
N LYS A 336 55.23 -24.50 -5.23
CA LYS A 336 56.39 -23.61 -5.46
C LYS A 336 56.07 -22.14 -5.15
N SER A 337 56.91 -21.56 -4.30
CA SER A 337 57.09 -20.12 -4.19
C SER A 337 58.01 -19.64 -5.31
N GLU A 338 57.63 -18.59 -6.02
CA GLU A 338 58.53 -17.83 -6.88
C GLU A 338 58.22 -16.32 -6.75
N GLY A 339 59.18 -15.42 -6.61
CA GLY A 339 60.63 -15.64 -6.59
C GLY A 339 61.39 -14.62 -7.44
N HIS A 340 61.06 -13.34 -7.34
CA HIS A 340 61.69 -12.29 -8.14
C HIS A 340 62.52 -11.35 -7.25
N ILE A 341 63.81 -11.67 -7.15
CA ILE A 341 64.81 -10.81 -6.52
C ILE A 341 64.97 -9.57 -7.38
N THR A 342 64.64 -8.40 -6.84
CA THR A 342 64.82 -7.13 -7.56
C THR A 342 66.26 -6.65 -7.47
N TYR A 343 66.74 -5.91 -8.49
CA TYR A 343 68.06 -5.26 -8.52
C TYR A 343 68.38 -4.44 -7.24
N ARG A 344 67.34 -3.90 -6.60
CA ARG A 344 67.43 -3.15 -5.34
C ARG A 344 67.92 -4.01 -4.16
N MET A 345 67.61 -5.30 -4.14
CA MET A 345 68.04 -6.27 -3.12
C MET A 345 69.48 -6.75 -3.32
N ILE A 346 69.98 -6.73 -4.55
CA ILE A 346 71.38 -7.09 -4.86
C ILE A 346 72.32 -5.95 -4.47
N LYS A 347 71.90 -4.70 -4.70
CA LYS A 347 72.71 -3.51 -4.40
C LYS A 347 72.96 -3.30 -2.90
N SER A 348 72.07 -3.78 -2.03
CA SER A 348 72.19 -3.69 -0.56
C SER A 348 73.18 -4.68 0.07
N ILE A 349 73.92 -5.47 -0.71
CA ILE A 349 74.87 -6.48 -0.22
C ILE A 349 76.33 -6.00 -0.35
N PHE A 350 76.58 -4.91 -1.09
CA PHE A 350 77.93 -4.40 -1.42
C PHE A 350 78.24 -3.01 -0.85
N THR A 351 77.56 -2.62 0.23
CA THR A 351 77.83 -1.45 1.08
C THR A 351 77.49 -1.79 2.53
#